data_AF-A0A847G1V7-F1
#
_entry.id   AF-A0A847G1V7-F1
#
_cell.length_a   1.000
_cell.length_b   1.000
_cell.length_c   1.000
_cell.angle_alpha   90.00
_cell.angle_beta   90.00
_cell.angle_gamma   90.00
#
_symmetry.space_group_name_H-M   'P 1'
#
loop_
_entity.id
_entity.type
_entity.pdbx_description
1 polymer ?
#
loop_
_entity_poly.entity_id
_entity_poly.type
_entity_poly.pdbx_seq_one_letter_code
_entity_poly.pdbx_strand_id
1 'polypeptide(L)'
;IRGITLSGGEPFLQPEAAAALAREFHTRGKEVWTYTGYLWEDLLTKDDPAVQALLRECDVLVDGPYRQAERVPGLFFRGSTNQRIIDVKQSLGTSRVDKWTELNGSPA
;
A
#
# COMPACT_ATOMS: atom_id res chain seq x y z
N ILE A 1 -10.57 14.26 -7.31
CA ILE A 1 -9.34 13.60 -6.80
C ILE A 1 -9.66 12.92 -5.47
N ARG A 2 -9.58 11.59 -5.41
CA ARG A 2 -9.97 10.74 -4.26
C ARG A 2 -8.85 10.61 -3.22
N GLY A 3 -7.62 10.43 -3.69
CA GLY A 3 -6.46 10.18 -2.85
C GLY A 3 -5.14 10.52 -3.55
N ILE A 4 -4.04 10.09 -2.94
CA ILE A 4 -2.71 10.05 -3.55
C ILE A 4 -2.25 8.62 -3.77
N THR A 5 -1.30 8.46 -4.70
CA THR A 5 -0.60 7.21 -4.91
C THR A 5 0.90 7.43 -4.79
N LEU A 6 1.54 6.67 -3.91
CA LEU A 6 2.98 6.59 -3.74
C LEU A 6 3.51 5.42 -4.58
N SER A 7 4.02 5.69 -5.77
CA SER A 7 4.44 4.64 -6.73
C SER A 7 5.78 4.90 -7.43
N GLY A 8 6.50 5.97 -7.03
CA GLY A 8 7.80 6.33 -7.59
C GLY A 8 8.93 6.03 -6.61
N GLY A 9 10.08 5.59 -7.11
CA GLY A 9 11.11 4.99 -6.26
C GLY A 9 10.55 3.78 -5.51
N GLU A 10 11.17 3.43 -4.38
CA GLU A 10 10.59 2.48 -3.42
C GLU A 10 10.20 3.29 -2.17
N PRO A 11 8.89 3.52 -1.91
CA PRO A 11 8.44 4.34 -0.78
C PRO A 11 9.02 3.91 0.57
N PHE A 12 9.22 2.61 0.78
CA PHE A 12 9.79 2.05 2.01
C PHE A 12 11.32 2.18 2.12
N LEU A 13 12.01 2.72 1.11
CA LEU A 13 13.41 3.17 1.23
C LEU A 13 13.53 4.63 1.70
N GLN A 14 12.43 5.36 1.75
CA GLN A 14 12.35 6.74 2.26
C GLN A 14 11.11 6.93 3.16
N PRO A 15 10.92 6.04 4.15
CA PRO A 15 9.64 5.87 4.81
C PRO A 15 9.23 7.09 5.65
N GLU A 16 10.16 7.85 6.23
CA GLU A 16 9.85 9.05 7.01
C GLU A 16 9.17 10.13 6.16
N ALA A 17 9.76 10.43 5.00
CA ALA A 17 9.24 11.44 4.08
C ALA A 17 7.91 11.00 3.46
N ALA A 18 7.81 9.73 3.07
CA ALA A 18 6.58 9.16 2.55
C ALA A 18 5.45 9.16 3.60
N ALA A 19 5.75 8.80 4.85
CA ALA A 19 4.75 8.82 5.93
C ALA A 19 4.30 10.24 6.28
N ALA A 20 5.21 11.22 6.24
CA ALA A 20 4.86 12.63 6.45
C ALA A 20 3.89 13.14 5.36
N LEU A 21 4.15 12.77 4.10
CA LEU A 21 3.25 13.11 2.99
C LEU A 21 1.90 12.42 3.14
N ALA A 22 1.88 11.13 3.46
CA ALA A 22 0.65 10.36 3.67
C ALA A 22 -0.24 10.99 4.76
N ARG A 23 0.36 11.33 5.92
CA ARG A 23 -0.34 12.05 7.00
C ARG A 23 -0.96 13.37 6.55
N GLU A 24 -0.21 14.17 5.79
CA GLU A 24 -0.71 15.46 5.29
C GLU A 24 -1.90 15.30 4.33
N PHE A 25 -1.98 14.19 3.60
CA PHE A 25 -3.15 13.90 2.78
C PHE A 25 -4.33 13.35 3.60
N HIS A 26 -4.06 12.57 4.64
CA HIS A 26 -5.10 12.16 5.60
C HIS A 26 -5.76 13.35 6.30
N THR A 27 -5.02 14.41 6.68
CA THR A 27 -5.62 15.62 7.28
C THR A 27 -6.61 16.32 6.34
N ARG A 28 -6.54 16.04 5.04
CA ARG A 28 -7.42 16.56 3.98
C ARG A 28 -8.52 15.58 3.57
N GLY A 29 -8.69 14.49 4.33
CA GLY A 29 -9.65 13.42 4.04
C GLY A 29 -9.35 12.67 2.73
N LYS A 30 -8.07 12.52 2.38
CA LYS A 30 -7.64 11.84 1.14
C LYS A 30 -7.05 10.48 1.46
N GLU A 31 -7.42 9.48 0.67
CA GLU A 31 -6.86 8.13 0.80
C GLU A 31 -5.41 8.07 0.29
N VAL A 32 -4.63 7.15 0.83
CA VAL A 32 -3.24 6.89 0.48
C VAL A 32 -3.08 5.48 -0.04
N TRP A 33 -2.74 5.38 -1.33
CA TRP A 33 -2.33 4.13 -1.96
C TRP A 33 -0.82 4.08 -2.05
N THR A 34 -0.22 2.93 -1.77
CA THR A 34 1.24 2.76 -1.85
C THR A 34 1.58 1.51 -2.64
N TYR A 35 2.48 1.63 -3.60
CA TYR A 35 3.04 0.52 -4.36
C TYR A 35 4.45 0.23 -3.86
N THR A 36 4.76 -1.05 -3.69
CA THR A 36 6.07 -1.48 -3.19
C THR A 36 6.48 -2.80 -3.83
N GLY A 37 7.79 -3.00 -4.00
CA GLY A 37 8.35 -4.29 -4.37
C GLY A 37 8.43 -5.28 -3.21
N TYR A 38 8.30 -4.81 -1.95
CA TYR A 38 8.29 -5.67 -0.77
C TYR A 38 6.97 -6.42 -0.62
N LEU A 39 7.00 -7.54 0.11
CA LEU A 39 5.78 -8.16 0.58
C LEU A 39 5.35 -7.53 1.91
N TRP A 40 4.04 -7.49 2.14
CA TRP A 40 3.43 -7.10 3.41
C TRP A 40 4.12 -7.72 4.63
N GLU A 41 4.42 -9.02 4.56
CA GLU A 41 5.05 -9.77 5.64
C GLU A 41 6.51 -9.31 5.88
N ASP A 42 7.23 -8.93 4.82
CA ASP A 42 8.58 -8.37 4.94
C ASP A 42 8.54 -7.01 5.62
N LEU A 43 7.54 -6.18 5.29
CA LEU A 43 7.35 -4.86 5.89
C LEU A 43 6.96 -4.95 7.36
N LEU A 44 6.10 -5.91 7.74
CA LEU A 44 5.70 -6.13 9.14
C LEU A 44 6.86 -6.59 10.04
N THR A 45 7.79 -7.37 9.49
CA THR A 45 8.93 -7.90 10.24
C THR A 45 10.13 -6.95 10.30
N LYS A 46 10.08 -5.84 9.55
CA LYS A 46 11.15 -4.85 9.50
C LYS A 46 11.20 -4.06 10.81
N ASP A 47 12.32 -4.17 11.52
CA ASP A 47 12.61 -3.41 12.75
C ASP A 47 13.01 -1.97 12.43
N ASP A 48 12.05 -1.21 11.91
CA ASP A 48 12.22 0.17 11.47
C ASP A 48 10.93 0.95 11.77
N PRO A 49 10.95 1.84 12.79
CA PRO A 49 9.77 2.61 13.17
C PRO A 49 9.18 3.46 12.05
N ALA A 50 10.02 3.94 11.13
CA ALA A 50 9.55 4.76 10.02
C ALA A 50 8.80 3.91 8.99
N VAL A 51 9.28 2.69 8.69
CA VAL A 51 8.55 1.72 7.86
C VAL A 51 7.18 1.41 8.48
N GLN A 52 7.14 1.13 9.79
CA GLN A 52 5.88 0.84 10.48
C GLN A 52 4.95 2.06 10.48
N ALA A 53 5.51 3.28 10.56
CA ALA A 53 4.74 4.51 10.44
C ALA A 53 4.15 4.66 9.03
N LEU A 54 4.94 4.52 7.97
CA LEU A 54 4.41 4.59 6.60
C LEU A 54 3.35 3.51 6.36
N LEU A 55 3.59 2.27 6.79
CA LEU A 55 2.65 1.17 6.61
C LEU A 55 1.29 1.50 7.26
N ARG A 56 1.28 2.06 8.48
CA ARG A 56 0.04 2.48 9.15
C ARG A 56 -0.68 3.65 8.49
N GLU A 57 0.03 4.47 7.70
CA GLU A 57 -0.56 5.57 6.93
C GLU A 57 -1.03 5.14 5.53
N CYS A 58 -0.89 3.87 5.15
CA CYS A 58 -1.45 3.36 3.90
C CYS A 58 -2.90 2.94 4.14
N ASP A 59 -3.81 3.32 3.25
CA ASP A 59 -5.15 2.70 3.20
C ASP A 59 -5.11 1.42 2.37
N VAL A 60 -4.41 1.49 1.22
CA VAL A 60 -4.27 0.39 0.27
C VAL A 60 -2.80 0.19 -0.05
N LEU A 61 -2.32 -1.04 0.12
CA LEU A 61 -0.97 -1.43 -0.28
C LEU A 61 -1.05 -2.35 -1.50
N VAL A 62 -0.38 -1.99 -2.58
CA VAL A 62 -0.10 -2.88 -3.70
C VAL A 62 1.31 -3.42 -3.53
N ASP A 63 1.41 -4.69 -3.14
CA ASP A 63 2.67 -5.28 -2.73
C ASP A 63 3.23 -6.30 -3.72
N GLY A 64 4.50 -6.63 -3.57
CA GLY A 64 5.22 -7.61 -4.36
C GLY A 64 5.87 -7.05 -5.63
N PRO A 65 7.01 -7.63 -6.05
CA PRO A 65 7.76 -7.14 -7.19
C PRO A 65 7.01 -7.38 -8.49
N TYR A 66 7.17 -6.47 -9.45
CA TYR A 66 6.67 -6.69 -10.80
C TYR A 66 7.37 -7.90 -11.45
N ARG A 67 6.59 -8.81 -12.01
CA ARG A 67 7.11 -10.00 -12.72
C ARG A 67 6.60 -10.02 -14.16
N GLN A 68 7.51 -9.85 -15.12
CA GLN A 68 7.18 -9.85 -16.55
C GLN A 68 6.50 -11.15 -17.01
N ALA A 69 6.92 -12.30 -16.47
CA ALA A 69 6.34 -13.60 -16.78
C ALA A 69 4.87 -13.75 -16.31
N GLU A 70 4.48 -12.93 -15.34
CA GLU A 70 3.13 -12.91 -14.73
C GLU A 70 2.33 -11.68 -15.17
N ARG A 71 2.80 -10.97 -16.20
CA ARG A 71 2.13 -9.80 -16.75
C ARG A 71 0.83 -10.22 -17.44
N VAL A 72 -0.28 -9.64 -16.98
CA VAL A 72 -1.59 -9.80 -17.62
C VAL A 72 -2.15 -8.41 -17.96
N PRO A 73 -2.42 -8.09 -19.23
CA PRO A 73 -3.07 -6.84 -19.61
C PRO A 73 -4.47 -6.71 -18.98
N GLY A 74 -4.84 -5.50 -18.58
CA GLY A 74 -6.18 -5.22 -18.03
C GLY A 74 -6.36 -5.57 -16.55
N LEU A 75 -5.31 -5.96 -15.82
CA LEU A 75 -5.37 -6.03 -14.37
C LEU A 75 -5.58 -4.63 -13.77
N PHE A 76 -6.58 -4.50 -12.90
CA PHE A 76 -6.81 -3.27 -12.14
C PHE A 76 -5.70 -3.09 -11.11
N PHE A 77 -5.11 -1.89 -11.09
CA PHE A 77 -4.16 -1.42 -10.06
C PHE A 77 -2.89 -2.25 -9.85
N ARG A 78 -2.52 -3.14 -10.79
CA ARG A 78 -1.27 -3.92 -10.71
C ARG A 78 -0.80 -4.37 -12.10
N GLY A 79 0.50 -4.61 -12.22
CA GLY A 79 1.12 -5.00 -13.49
C GLY A 79 1.26 -6.52 -13.67
N SER A 80 1.32 -7.28 -12.59
CA SER A 80 1.49 -8.74 -12.61
C SER A 80 0.62 -9.46 -11.57
N THR A 81 0.30 -10.72 -11.83
CA THR A 81 -0.68 -11.50 -11.03
C THR A 81 -0.22 -11.78 -9.60
N ASN A 82 1.09 -11.85 -9.36
CA ASN A 82 1.66 -12.02 -8.03
C ASN A 82 1.46 -10.82 -7.10
N GLN A 83 1.24 -9.62 -7.64
CA GLN A 83 1.09 -8.43 -6.81
C GLN A 83 -0.26 -8.44 -6.10
N ARG A 84 -0.30 -8.21 -4.79
CA ARG A 84 -1.57 -8.26 -4.02
C ARG A 84 -2.03 -6.84 -3.75
N ILE A 85 -3.35 -6.64 -3.71
CA ILE A 85 -3.97 -5.37 -3.32
C ILE A 85 -4.58 -5.59 -1.94
N ILE A 86 -4.02 -4.93 -0.94
CA ILE A 86 -4.25 -5.21 0.48
C ILE A 86 -4.99 -4.04 1.09
N ASP A 87 -6.06 -4.35 1.84
CA ASP A 87 -6.71 -3.40 2.74
C ASP A 87 -5.88 -3.35 4.03
N VAL A 88 -5.13 -2.27 4.21
CA VAL A 88 -4.15 -2.17 5.28
C VAL A 88 -4.84 -2.04 6.63
N LYS A 89 -5.90 -1.24 6.73
CA LYS A 89 -6.64 -1.03 7.99
C LYS A 89 -7.23 -2.32 8.51
N GLN A 90 -7.84 -3.12 7.63
CA GLN A 90 -8.37 -4.43 8.01
C GLN A 90 -7.24 -5.39 8.35
N SER A 91 -6.19 -5.46 7.53
CA SER A 91 -5.08 -6.41 7.72
C SER A 91 -4.26 -6.14 8.98
N LEU A 92 -4.14 -4.89 9.44
CA LEU A 92 -3.49 -4.57 10.73
C LEU A 92 -4.33 -5.01 11.94
N GLY A 93 -5.65 -5.11 11.79
CA GLY A 93 -6.58 -5.53 12.85
C GLY A 93 -6.74 -7.05 12.95
N THR A 94 -6.17 -7.82 12.03
CA THR A 94 -6.33 -9.28 11.94
C THR A 94 -4.99 -9.99 11.83
N SER A 95 -4.98 -11.32 11.98
CA SER A 95 -3.79 -12.15 11.76
C SER A 95 -3.63 -12.61 10.30
N ARG A 96 -4.36 -11.98 9.36
CA ARG A 96 -4.37 -12.37 7.94
C ARG A 96 -4.32 -11.14 7.03
N VAL A 97 -3.97 -11.37 5.77
CA VAL A 97 -4.03 -10.34 4.73
C VAL A 97 -5.45 -10.28 4.17
N ASP A 98 -6.16 -9.19 4.45
CA ASP A 98 -7.48 -8.90 3.89
C ASP A 98 -7.33 -8.16 2.55
N LYS A 99 -7.99 -8.67 1.51
CA LYS A 99 -7.91 -8.09 0.16
C LYS A 99 -8.77 -6.84 0.07
N TRP A 100 -8.22 -5.81 -0.55
CA TRP A 100 -8.99 -4.63 -0.87
C TRP A 100 -10.05 -4.92 -1.93
N THR A 101 -11.24 -4.35 -1.75
CA THR A 101 -12.33 -4.36 -2.74
C THR A 101 -12.94 -2.97 -2.81
N GLU A 102 -13.57 -2.63 -3.94
CA GLU A 102 -14.26 -1.34 -4.10
C GLU A 102 -15.38 -1.13 -3.06
N LEU A 103 -15.93 -2.21 -2.49
CA LEU A 103 -16.94 -2.16 -1.43
C LEU A 103 -16.35 -1.78 -0.05
N ASN A 104 -15.06 -2.02 0.15
CA ASN A 104 -14.35 -1.73 1.40
C ASN A 104 -13.65 -0.36 1.38
N GLY A 105 -13.43 0.21 0.19
CA GLY A 105 -12.95 1.59 0.06
C GLY A 105 -14.04 2.54 0.55
N SER A 106 -13.73 3.37 1.56
CA SER A 106 -14.73 4.22 2.23
C SER A 106 -15.64 4.94 1.22
N PRO A 107 -16.96 4.91 1.40
CA PRO A 107 -17.82 5.86 0.73
C PRO A 107 -17.43 7.25 1.29
N ALA A 108 -17.08 8.15 0.39
CA ALA A 108 -16.87 9.56 0.72
C ALA A 108 -18.10 10.16 1.41
#